data_AF-A0A0R3XBA3-F1
#
_entry.id   AF-A0A0R3XBA3-F1
#
_cell.length_a   1.000
_cell.length_b   1.000
_cell.length_c   1.000
_cell.angle_alpha   90.00
_cell.angle_beta   90.00
_cell.angle_gamma   90.00
#
_symmetry.space_group_name_H-M   'P 1'
#
loop_
_entity.id
_entity.type
_entity.pdbx_description
1 polymer ?
#
loop_
_entity_poly.entity_id
_entity_poly.type
_entity_poly.pdbx_seq_one_letter_code
_entity_poly.pdbx_strand_id
1 'polypeptide(L)'
;MNDLSSHGGNSDHIAEYFAVCGLSENPTPFDVTEILLNGEEIVLSESKCLDFSRYTTPIIDIQLINVSQKERPPDGYQVINKSISGSTGCFFQNRSGDGLCICYRRGYDIPPIGDIGLVDTEQRLKSNSSNITHTIDHRPAVIMKKRFLPNSNMYLSYSRLQKNYGVDELALTDICVILKKKGECCPLGYKELPQKLYHSLVCYLFPGLSFFLQFFSLLSFIFLLDAPF
;
A
#
# COMPACT_ATOMS: atom_id res chain seq x y z
N MET A 1 55.43 30.94 25.32
CA MET A 1 56.23 29.76 25.72
C MET A 1 55.41 29.03 26.77
N ASN A 2 54.56 28.06 26.49
CA ASN A 2 54.34 27.26 25.28
C ASN A 2 52.84 27.08 25.01
N ASP A 3 52.53 26.96 23.72
CA ASP A 3 51.27 26.51 23.15
C ASP A 3 50.96 25.05 23.51
N LEU A 4 49.68 24.73 23.66
CA LEU A 4 49.11 23.43 23.34
C LEU A 4 47.68 23.64 22.84
N SER A 5 47.56 23.62 21.52
CA SER A 5 46.32 23.60 20.74
C SER A 5 45.63 22.24 20.85
N SER A 6 44.32 22.23 21.08
CA SER A 6 43.44 21.14 20.64
C SER A 6 42.21 21.76 19.95
N HIS A 7 42.23 21.72 18.62
CA HIS A 7 41.14 22.11 17.75
C HIS A 7 39.98 21.11 17.83
N GLY A 8 38.75 21.65 17.79
CA GLY A 8 37.72 21.18 16.85
C GLY A 8 36.60 20.30 17.41
N GLY A 9 35.35 20.71 17.12
CA GLY A 9 34.21 19.80 17.08
C GLY A 9 32.88 20.45 17.46
N ASN A 10 32.26 21.16 16.52
CA ASN A 10 30.83 21.52 16.57
C ASN A 10 30.01 20.24 16.82
N SER A 11 29.25 20.17 17.92
CA SER A 11 28.19 19.15 18.05
C SER A 11 26.95 19.66 17.33
N ASP A 12 26.93 19.51 16.01
CA ASP A 12 25.70 19.61 15.24
C ASP A 12 24.84 18.39 15.60
N HIS A 13 23.86 18.57 16.49
CA HIS A 13 22.87 17.54 16.81
C HIS A 13 21.94 17.35 15.61
N ILE A 14 21.98 16.19 14.94
CA ILE A 14 21.25 15.96 13.69
C ILE A 14 19.90 15.22 13.90
N ALA A 15 19.69 14.50 15.00
CA ALA A 15 18.36 14.08 15.47
C ALA A 15 18.45 13.48 16.87
N GLU A 16 17.45 13.71 17.73
CA GLU A 16 17.40 13.10 19.08
C GLU A 16 16.34 11.99 19.23
N TYR A 17 15.36 11.86 18.32
CA TYR A 17 14.29 10.86 18.49
C TYR A 17 13.72 10.38 17.15
N PHE A 18 13.54 9.07 17.00
CA PHE A 18 12.69 8.46 15.98
C PHE A 18 11.36 8.05 16.60
N ALA A 19 10.26 8.49 16.00
CA ALA A 19 8.92 8.07 16.42
C ALA A 19 8.56 6.78 15.69
N VAL A 20 8.41 5.69 16.45
CA VAL A 20 7.79 4.45 15.98
C VAL A 20 6.29 4.56 16.28
N CYS A 21 5.49 4.74 15.24
CA CYS A 21 4.03 4.82 15.36
C CYS A 21 3.40 3.42 15.19
N GLY A 22 2.33 3.13 15.94
CA GLY A 22 1.53 1.91 15.77
C GLY A 22 1.84 0.75 16.75
N LEU A 23 2.52 1.04 17.86
CA LEU A 23 2.72 0.08 18.94
C LEU A 23 1.42 -0.12 19.75
N SER A 24 1.20 -1.33 20.27
CA SER A 24 0.12 -1.60 21.24
C SER A 24 0.33 -0.80 22.53
N GLU A 25 -0.76 -0.56 23.29
CA GLU A 25 -0.71 0.15 24.59
C GLU A 25 0.31 -0.44 25.57
N ASN A 26 0.64 -1.73 25.42
CA ASN A 26 1.74 -2.40 26.10
C ASN A 26 2.69 -3.00 25.04
N PRO A 27 3.78 -2.32 24.67
CA PRO A 27 4.76 -2.89 23.75
C PRO A 27 5.55 -3.98 24.48
N THR A 28 5.53 -5.21 23.96
CA THR A 28 6.55 -6.20 24.37
C THR A 28 7.89 -5.77 23.76
N PRO A 29 9.04 -6.06 24.43
CA PRO A 29 10.34 -5.93 23.80
C PRO A 29 10.30 -6.67 22.46
N PHE A 30 10.53 -5.93 21.37
CA PHE A 30 10.39 -6.46 20.03
C PHE A 30 11.39 -7.58 19.80
N ASP A 31 10.91 -8.74 19.36
CA ASP A 31 11.78 -9.86 19.02
C ASP A 31 12.45 -9.56 17.67
N VAL A 32 13.76 -9.40 17.70
CA VAL A 32 14.60 -9.10 16.53
C VAL A 32 14.50 -10.23 15.48
N THR A 33 14.11 -11.45 15.89
CA THR A 33 13.87 -12.55 14.96
C THR A 33 12.58 -12.40 14.14
N GLU A 34 11.59 -11.62 14.61
CA GLU A 34 10.40 -11.25 13.82
C GLU A 34 10.70 -10.17 12.78
N ILE A 35 11.74 -9.35 12.99
CA ILE A 35 12.25 -8.39 12.01
C ILE A 35 12.85 -9.14 10.81
N LEU A 36 13.59 -10.23 11.03
CA LEU A 36 14.15 -11.02 9.92
C LEU A 36 13.08 -11.70 9.04
N LEU A 37 11.86 -11.84 9.55
CA LEU A 37 10.75 -12.43 8.80
C LEU A 37 9.97 -11.41 7.96
N ASN A 38 9.98 -10.13 8.33
CA ASN A 38 9.17 -9.07 7.68
C ASN A 38 9.95 -7.79 7.33
N GLY A 39 11.24 -7.71 7.66
CA GLY A 39 12.16 -6.62 7.39
C GLY A 39 13.33 -7.16 6.57
N GLU A 40 13.34 -6.85 5.28
CA GLU A 40 14.44 -7.24 4.40
C GLU A 40 15.53 -6.15 4.44
N GLU A 41 16.76 -6.58 4.76
CA GLU A 41 17.95 -5.74 4.70
C GLU A 41 18.21 -5.32 3.24
N ILE A 42 18.25 -4.00 2.97
CA ILE A 42 18.81 -3.49 1.72
C ILE A 42 20.32 -3.65 1.79
N VAL A 43 20.81 -4.80 1.34
CA VAL A 43 22.24 -5.01 1.08
C VAL A 43 22.60 -4.24 -0.20
N LEU A 44 23.31 -3.12 -0.05
CA LEU A 44 23.94 -2.41 -1.15
C LEU A 44 24.99 -3.34 -1.78
N SER A 45 24.76 -3.77 -3.02
CA SER A 45 25.76 -4.57 -3.74
C SER A 45 27.06 -3.76 -3.92
N GLU A 46 28.21 -4.44 -4.03
CA GLU A 46 29.53 -3.82 -4.28
C GLU A 46 29.53 -2.89 -5.52
N SER A 47 28.53 -3.04 -6.39
CA SER A 47 28.29 -2.22 -7.59
C SER A 47 27.67 -0.85 -7.30
N LYS A 48 27.34 -0.51 -6.05
CA LYS A 48 26.55 0.70 -5.65
C LYS A 48 25.16 0.80 -6.31
N CYS A 49 24.70 -0.28 -6.92
CA CYS A 49 23.35 -0.37 -7.48
C CYS A 49 22.47 -1.16 -6.50
N LEU A 50 21.34 -0.55 -6.14
CA LEU A 50 20.30 -1.18 -5.34
C LEU A 50 19.58 -2.23 -6.21
N ASP A 51 19.66 -3.49 -5.82
CA ASP A 51 18.94 -4.59 -6.46
C ASP A 51 17.53 -4.67 -5.87
N PHE A 52 16.54 -4.18 -6.62
CA PHE A 52 15.14 -4.19 -6.22
C PHE A 52 14.38 -5.44 -6.69
N SER A 53 15.05 -6.42 -7.31
CA SER A 53 14.41 -7.65 -7.78
C SER A 53 13.74 -8.46 -6.66
N ARG A 54 14.14 -8.20 -5.40
CA ARG A 54 13.57 -8.81 -4.19
C ARG A 54 12.25 -8.15 -3.73
N TYR A 55 11.98 -6.90 -4.09
CA TYR A 55 10.78 -6.20 -3.66
C TYR A 55 9.60 -6.46 -4.58
N THR A 56 8.42 -6.61 -3.99
CA THR A 56 7.19 -6.75 -4.77
C THR A 56 6.95 -5.47 -5.56
N THR A 57 6.87 -5.61 -6.89
CA THR A 57 6.64 -4.47 -7.78
C THR A 57 5.28 -3.82 -7.49
N PRO A 58 5.17 -2.48 -7.65
CA PRO A 58 3.96 -1.75 -7.26
C PRO A 58 2.79 -2.14 -8.15
N ILE A 59 1.59 -1.90 -7.64
CA ILE A 59 0.35 -2.06 -8.38
C ILE A 59 0.22 -0.87 -9.33
N ILE A 60 0.17 -1.19 -10.62
CA ILE A 60 0.12 -0.21 -11.70
C ILE A 60 -1.24 -0.18 -12.39
N ASP A 61 -2.06 -1.22 -12.23
CA ASP A 61 -3.42 -1.19 -12.77
C ASP A 61 -4.39 -2.00 -11.92
N ILE A 62 -5.65 -1.57 -11.91
CA ILE A 62 -6.75 -2.19 -11.17
C ILE A 62 -7.97 -2.21 -12.07
N GLN A 63 -8.60 -3.37 -12.18
CA GLN A 63 -9.84 -3.58 -12.90
C GLN A 63 -10.81 -4.43 -12.08
N LEU A 64 -12.08 -4.46 -12.51
CA LEU A 64 -13.12 -5.29 -11.91
C LEU A 64 -13.54 -6.39 -12.88
N ILE A 65 -13.70 -7.60 -12.35
CA ILE A 65 -14.27 -8.73 -13.09
C ILE A 65 -15.62 -9.11 -12.47
N ASN A 66 -16.60 -9.46 -13.29
CA ASN A 66 -17.85 -10.03 -12.85
C ASN A 66 -17.73 -11.57 -12.74
N VAL A 67 -17.58 -12.06 -11.52
CA VAL A 67 -17.42 -13.50 -11.25
C VAL A 67 -18.70 -14.29 -11.51
N SER A 68 -19.88 -13.68 -11.34
CA SER A 68 -21.15 -14.33 -11.69
C SER A 68 -21.27 -14.61 -13.19
N GLN A 69 -20.63 -13.75 -14.00
CA GLN A 69 -20.64 -13.83 -15.46
C GLN A 69 -19.42 -14.56 -16.02
N LYS A 70 -18.57 -15.12 -15.13
CA LYS A 70 -17.36 -15.88 -15.48
C LYS A 70 -16.35 -15.07 -16.31
N GLU A 71 -16.31 -13.76 -16.10
CA GLU A 71 -15.29 -12.88 -16.69
C GLU A 71 -13.89 -13.31 -16.20
N ARG A 72 -12.89 -13.26 -17.08
CA ARG A 72 -11.51 -13.70 -16.80
C ARG A 72 -10.55 -12.53 -16.76
N PRO A 73 -9.66 -12.43 -15.76
CA PRO A 73 -8.70 -11.34 -15.69
C PRO A 73 -7.82 -11.28 -16.96
N PRO A 74 -7.38 -10.09 -17.39
CA PRO A 74 -6.42 -9.97 -18.49
C PRO A 74 -5.09 -10.64 -18.15
N ASP A 75 -4.26 -10.89 -19.17
CA ASP A 75 -2.95 -11.52 -18.98
C ASP A 75 -2.04 -10.70 -18.05
N GLY A 76 -1.42 -11.38 -17.09
CA GLY A 76 -0.57 -10.76 -16.08
C GLY A 76 -1.30 -10.10 -14.91
N TYR A 77 -2.64 -10.22 -14.83
CA TYR A 77 -3.42 -9.74 -13.70
C TYR A 77 -3.62 -10.83 -12.65
N GLN A 78 -3.59 -10.41 -11.38
CA GLN A 78 -3.89 -11.24 -10.22
C GLN A 78 -5.28 -10.88 -9.69
N VAL A 79 -6.06 -11.88 -9.29
CA VAL A 79 -7.44 -11.71 -8.79
C VAL A 79 -7.48 -11.84 -7.27
N ILE A 80 -8.16 -10.91 -6.61
CA ILE A 80 -8.44 -10.98 -5.18
C ILE A 80 -9.77 -11.72 -4.99
N ASN A 81 -9.69 -13.02 -4.72
CA ASN A 81 -10.86 -13.90 -4.55
C ASN A 81 -10.98 -14.51 -3.14
N LYS A 82 -10.00 -14.22 -2.27
CA LYS A 82 -9.94 -14.67 -0.88
C LYS A 82 -9.74 -13.49 0.06
N SER A 83 -10.19 -13.65 1.29
CA SER A 83 -9.92 -12.69 2.36
C SER A 83 -8.50 -12.87 2.89
N ILE A 84 -8.10 -11.99 3.80
CA ILE A 84 -6.83 -12.12 4.51
C ILE A 84 -6.69 -13.44 5.27
N SER A 85 -7.79 -14.05 5.73
CA SER A 85 -7.78 -15.37 6.38
C SER A 85 -7.86 -16.55 5.39
N GLY A 86 -7.90 -16.27 4.09
CA GLY A 86 -8.09 -17.28 3.05
C GLY A 86 -9.56 -17.67 2.80
N SER A 87 -10.53 -17.01 3.44
CA SER A 87 -11.94 -17.27 3.20
C SER A 87 -12.33 -16.93 1.76
N THR A 88 -13.02 -17.85 1.08
CA THR A 88 -13.57 -17.60 -0.26
C THR A 88 -14.82 -16.73 -0.22
N GLY A 89 -15.24 -16.21 -1.38
CA GLY A 89 -16.46 -15.40 -1.51
C GLY A 89 -16.25 -13.91 -1.28
N CYS A 90 -15.02 -13.43 -1.46
CA CYS A 90 -14.66 -12.02 -1.36
C CYS A 90 -14.99 -11.28 -2.65
N PHE A 91 -16.27 -10.96 -2.83
CA PHE A 91 -16.75 -10.14 -3.94
C PHE A 91 -17.62 -8.99 -3.44
N PHE A 92 -17.60 -7.87 -4.15
CA PHE A 92 -18.61 -6.83 -3.99
C PHE A 92 -19.90 -7.25 -4.69
N GLN A 93 -21.04 -6.84 -4.17
CA GLN A 93 -22.31 -7.06 -4.86
C GLN A 93 -22.60 -5.85 -5.75
N ASN A 94 -22.84 -6.10 -7.03
CA ASN A 94 -23.29 -5.06 -7.95
C ASN A 94 -24.80 -4.82 -7.84
N ARG A 95 -25.32 -3.80 -8.54
CA ARG A 95 -26.76 -3.47 -8.55
C ARG A 95 -27.65 -4.60 -9.07
N SER A 96 -27.18 -5.42 -10.00
CA SER A 96 -27.90 -6.59 -10.53
C SER A 96 -27.84 -7.80 -9.60
N GLY A 97 -27.09 -7.72 -8.49
CA GLY A 97 -26.88 -8.82 -7.56
C GLY A 97 -25.67 -9.71 -7.88
N ASP A 98 -24.97 -9.46 -8.99
CA ASP A 98 -23.77 -10.19 -9.40
C ASP A 98 -22.58 -9.86 -8.49
N GLY A 99 -21.64 -10.81 -8.40
CA GLY A 99 -20.38 -10.62 -7.68
C GLY A 99 -19.32 -9.94 -8.55
N LEU A 100 -18.68 -8.90 -8.02
CA LEU A 100 -17.51 -8.24 -8.60
C LEU A 100 -16.26 -8.53 -7.76
N CYS A 101 -15.18 -8.95 -8.41
CA CYS A 101 -13.86 -9.09 -7.77
C CYS A 101 -12.89 -8.08 -8.35
N ILE A 102 -11.94 -7.64 -7.52
CA ILE A 102 -10.80 -6.84 -7.97
C ILE A 102 -9.79 -7.77 -8.64
N CYS A 103 -9.26 -7.31 -9.77
CA CYS A 103 -8.01 -7.82 -10.31
C CYS A 103 -7.03 -6.67 -10.51
N TYR A 104 -5.74 -6.94 -10.40
CA TYR A 104 -4.71 -5.93 -10.49
C TYR A 104 -3.47 -6.45 -11.20
N ARG A 105 -2.70 -5.53 -11.79
CA ARG A 105 -1.41 -5.82 -12.43
C ARG A 105 -0.31 -5.05 -11.71
N ARG A 106 0.85 -5.70 -11.60
CA ARG A 106 2.06 -5.11 -11.04
C ARG A 106 3.10 -4.84 -12.11
N GLY A 107 3.97 -3.85 -11.90
CA GLY A 107 5.03 -3.53 -12.84
C GLY A 107 5.64 -2.14 -12.63
N TYR A 108 6.45 -1.71 -13.59
CA TYR A 108 7.08 -0.39 -13.62
C TYR A 108 6.92 0.31 -14.99
N ASP A 109 6.17 -0.30 -15.91
CA ASP A 109 5.96 0.18 -17.27
C ASP A 109 5.07 1.43 -17.34
N ILE A 110 4.21 1.64 -16.34
CA ILE A 110 3.39 2.85 -16.19
C ILE A 110 3.45 3.35 -14.75
N PRO A 111 3.15 4.65 -14.49
CA PRO A 111 3.22 5.21 -13.14
C PRO A 111 2.31 4.44 -12.17
N PRO A 112 2.74 4.18 -10.93
CA PRO A 112 2.00 3.34 -9.99
C PRO A 112 0.71 4.00 -9.50
N ILE A 113 -0.18 3.19 -8.95
CA ILE A 113 -1.36 3.67 -8.22
C ILE A 113 -0.91 4.17 -6.84
N GLY A 114 -1.40 5.34 -6.42
CA GLY A 114 -1.05 5.97 -5.14
C GLY A 114 -2.12 5.84 -4.06
N ASP A 115 -3.40 5.78 -4.43
CA ASP A 115 -4.51 5.57 -3.49
C ASP A 115 -5.65 4.85 -4.19
N ILE A 116 -6.45 4.13 -3.39
CA ILE A 116 -7.73 3.55 -3.81
C ILE A 116 -8.80 4.16 -2.91
N GLY A 117 -9.97 4.42 -3.48
CA GLY A 117 -11.14 4.81 -2.72
C GLY A 117 -12.41 4.29 -3.34
N LEU A 118 -13.51 4.46 -2.63
CA LEU A 118 -14.83 4.35 -3.24
C LEU A 118 -15.42 5.76 -3.33
N VAL A 119 -16.10 6.03 -4.43
CA VAL A 119 -16.67 7.35 -4.71
C VAL A 119 -18.13 7.20 -5.08
N ASP A 120 -18.95 8.11 -4.58
CA ASP A 120 -20.35 8.21 -5.01
C ASP A 120 -20.43 8.94 -6.36
N THR A 121 -21.47 8.68 -7.14
CA THR A 121 -21.66 9.30 -8.47
C THR A 121 -21.74 10.83 -8.38
N GLU A 122 -22.25 11.34 -7.26
CA GLU A 122 -22.41 12.78 -7.03
C GLU A 122 -21.14 13.46 -6.51
N GLN A 123 -20.12 12.68 -6.12
CA GLN A 123 -18.88 13.22 -5.55
C GLN A 123 -17.87 13.53 -6.65
N ARG A 124 -17.35 14.76 -6.65
CA ARG A 124 -16.26 15.15 -7.55
C ARG A 124 -14.99 14.35 -7.23
N LEU A 125 -14.39 13.80 -8.28
CA LEU A 125 -13.11 13.08 -8.15
C LEU A 125 -11.99 14.01 -7.71
N LYS A 126 -11.05 13.46 -6.93
CA LYS A 126 -9.78 14.10 -6.67
C LYS A 126 -8.99 14.24 -7.99
N SER A 127 -8.05 15.18 -8.03
CA SER A 127 -7.13 15.32 -9.16
C SER A 127 -6.39 14.01 -9.40
N ASN A 128 -6.18 13.66 -10.67
CA ASN A 128 -5.51 12.42 -11.11
C ASN A 128 -6.20 11.12 -10.65
N SER A 129 -7.49 11.18 -10.28
CA SER A 129 -8.30 10.00 -9.97
C SER A 129 -9.16 9.55 -11.15
N SER A 130 -9.30 8.23 -11.30
CA SER A 130 -10.16 7.58 -12.29
C SER A 130 -11.16 6.65 -11.61
N ASN A 131 -12.36 6.53 -12.20
CA ASN A 131 -13.40 5.61 -11.75
C ASN A 131 -13.44 4.37 -12.63
N ILE A 132 -13.54 3.21 -11.99
CA ILE A 132 -13.81 1.95 -12.65
C ILE A 132 -15.33 1.81 -12.73
N THR A 133 -15.90 2.35 -13.81
CA THR A 133 -17.35 2.35 -14.05
C THR A 133 -17.85 1.07 -14.70
N HIS A 134 -16.95 0.33 -15.34
CA HIS A 134 -17.26 -0.91 -16.05
C HIS A 134 -16.28 -2.02 -15.67
N THR A 135 -16.74 -3.25 -15.79
CA THR A 135 -15.89 -4.44 -15.72
C THR A 135 -15.10 -4.60 -17.02
N ILE A 136 -14.20 -5.58 -17.04
CA ILE A 136 -13.35 -5.88 -18.20
C ILE A 136 -14.15 -6.17 -19.48
N ASP A 137 -15.34 -6.77 -19.37
CA ASP A 137 -16.25 -7.04 -20.50
C ASP A 137 -17.29 -5.92 -20.67
N HIS A 138 -16.95 -4.71 -20.25
CA HIS A 138 -17.76 -3.49 -20.42
C HIS A 138 -19.15 -3.54 -19.75
N ARG A 139 -19.31 -4.32 -18.67
CA ARG A 139 -20.57 -4.35 -17.90
C ARG A 139 -20.56 -3.31 -16.79
N PRO A 140 -21.70 -2.71 -16.41
CA PRO A 140 -21.73 -1.73 -15.32
C PRO A 140 -21.17 -2.29 -14.00
N ALA A 141 -20.19 -1.60 -13.43
CA ALA A 141 -19.48 -2.02 -12.20
C ALA A 141 -19.93 -1.21 -10.96
N VAL A 142 -21.24 -0.96 -10.85
CA VAL A 142 -21.82 -0.21 -9.72
C VAL A 142 -21.76 -1.06 -8.45
N ILE A 143 -21.05 -0.61 -7.43
CA ILE A 143 -20.92 -1.25 -6.12
C ILE A 143 -22.04 -0.77 -5.19
N MET A 144 -22.73 -1.71 -4.54
CA MET A 144 -23.79 -1.37 -3.58
C MET A 144 -23.24 -1.19 -2.16
N LYS A 145 -23.53 -0.03 -1.51
CA LYS A 145 -23.18 0.22 -0.10
C LYS A 145 -23.88 -0.76 0.85
N LYS A 146 -25.20 -0.93 0.70
CA LYS A 146 -26.07 -1.86 1.44
C LYS A 146 -27.29 -2.26 0.59
N ARG A 147 -27.87 -3.43 0.84
CA ARG A 147 -29.04 -4.00 0.13
C ARG A 147 -30.30 -3.10 0.13
N PHE A 148 -30.35 -2.04 0.95
CA PHE A 148 -31.56 -1.23 1.20
C PHE A 148 -31.44 0.27 0.90
N LEU A 149 -30.34 0.75 0.32
CA LEU A 149 -30.20 2.17 -0.08
C LEU A 149 -30.19 2.27 -1.62
N PRO A 150 -31.36 2.49 -2.26
CA PRO A 150 -31.51 2.32 -3.71
C PRO A 150 -30.88 3.41 -4.59
N ASN A 151 -30.43 4.53 -4.00
CA ASN A 151 -30.05 5.73 -4.76
C ASN A 151 -28.56 6.10 -4.74
N SER A 152 -27.67 5.33 -4.09
CA SER A 152 -26.23 5.61 -4.14
C SER A 152 -25.52 4.66 -5.09
N ASN A 153 -25.14 5.15 -6.26
CA ASN A 153 -24.28 4.41 -7.20
C ASN A 153 -22.82 4.69 -6.81
N MET A 154 -22.15 3.69 -6.24
CA MET A 154 -20.76 3.81 -5.81
C MET A 154 -19.82 3.08 -6.76
N TYR A 155 -18.66 3.66 -7.03
CA TYR A 155 -17.64 3.06 -7.89
C TYR A 155 -16.33 2.91 -7.15
N LEU A 156 -15.54 1.90 -7.55
CA LEU A 156 -14.14 1.82 -7.19
C LEU A 156 -13.38 2.90 -7.96
N SER A 157 -12.51 3.61 -7.26
CA SER A 157 -11.69 4.68 -7.81
C SER A 157 -10.25 4.51 -7.39
N TYR A 158 -9.32 4.97 -8.21
CA TYR A 158 -7.91 5.00 -7.89
C TYR A 158 -7.29 6.31 -8.33
N SER A 159 -6.26 6.80 -7.62
CA SER A 159 -5.40 7.89 -8.09
C SER A 159 -4.09 7.31 -8.60
N ARG A 160 -3.63 7.83 -9.74
CA ARG A 160 -2.34 7.47 -10.31
C ARG A 160 -1.30 8.50 -9.90
N LEU A 161 -0.13 8.04 -9.45
CA LEU A 161 0.99 8.93 -9.20
C LEU A 161 1.49 9.52 -10.52
N GLN A 162 2.12 10.69 -10.46
CA GLN A 162 2.77 11.26 -11.63
C GLN A 162 3.98 10.42 -12.04
N LYS A 163 4.43 10.51 -13.30
CA LYS A 163 5.60 9.73 -13.77
C LYS A 163 6.86 10.02 -12.96
N ASN A 164 7.00 11.26 -12.47
CA ASN A 164 8.10 11.71 -11.62
C ASN A 164 7.56 12.04 -10.23
N TYR A 165 6.89 11.08 -9.60
CA TYR A 165 6.33 11.26 -8.26
C TYR A 165 7.42 11.46 -7.21
N GLY A 166 7.08 12.23 -6.18
CA GLY A 166 7.98 12.63 -5.11
C GLY A 166 8.42 11.46 -4.23
N VAL A 167 9.53 11.70 -3.53
CA VAL A 167 10.08 10.87 -2.46
C VAL A 167 9.08 10.50 -1.37
N ASP A 168 8.21 11.45 -1.07
CA ASP A 168 7.21 11.50 -0.02
C ASP A 168 5.88 10.87 -0.44
N GLU A 169 5.72 10.55 -1.72
CA GLU A 169 4.53 9.89 -2.24
C GLU A 169 4.67 8.36 -2.14
N LEU A 170 3.61 7.71 -1.66
CA LEU A 170 3.60 6.26 -1.43
C LEU A 170 2.91 5.55 -2.61
N ALA A 171 3.51 4.44 -3.05
CA ALA A 171 2.94 3.61 -4.11
C ALA A 171 2.15 2.45 -3.48
N LEU A 172 1.01 2.14 -4.06
CA LEU A 172 0.21 0.99 -3.68
C LEU A 172 0.96 -0.29 -4.06
N THR A 173 1.20 -1.14 -3.07
CA THR A 173 1.90 -2.42 -3.26
C THR A 173 1.09 -3.60 -2.77
N ASP A 174 0.00 -3.43 -2.02
CA ASP A 174 -0.90 -4.54 -1.76
C ASP A 174 -2.35 -4.12 -1.57
N ILE A 175 -3.26 -5.06 -1.84
CA ILE A 175 -4.70 -4.91 -1.64
C ILE A 175 -5.21 -6.21 -1.06
N CYS A 176 -5.93 -6.14 0.06
CA CYS A 176 -6.60 -7.29 0.64
C CYS A 176 -8.06 -6.96 0.99
N VAL A 177 -8.87 -8.01 1.08
CA VAL A 177 -10.26 -7.90 1.52
C VAL A 177 -10.37 -8.52 2.91
N ILE A 178 -11.06 -7.82 3.81
CA ILE A 178 -11.37 -8.35 5.14
C ILE A 178 -12.88 -8.54 5.32
N LEU A 179 -13.23 -9.64 5.97
CA LEU A 179 -14.59 -10.03 6.30
C LEU A 179 -14.86 -9.65 7.75
N LYS A 180 -15.23 -8.38 8.00
CA LYS A 180 -15.59 -7.88 9.33
C LYS A 180 -16.62 -8.75 10.05
N LYS A 181 -17.58 -9.33 9.31
CA LYS A 181 -18.60 -10.24 9.84
C LYS A 181 -18.03 -11.54 10.42
N LYS A 182 -16.85 -11.95 9.96
CA LYS A 182 -16.11 -13.11 10.48
C LYS A 182 -15.08 -12.72 11.56
N GLY A 183 -15.09 -11.46 12.02
CA GLY A 183 -14.14 -10.97 13.01
C GLY A 183 -12.75 -10.66 12.46
N GLU A 184 -12.57 -10.58 11.14
CA GLU A 184 -11.27 -10.22 10.55
C GLU A 184 -10.93 -8.73 10.81
N CYS A 185 -9.68 -8.47 11.17
CA CYS A 185 -9.16 -7.14 11.45
C CYS A 185 -8.32 -6.60 10.30
N CYS A 186 -8.21 -5.27 10.22
CA CYS A 186 -7.27 -4.63 9.31
C CYS A 186 -5.84 -5.01 9.74
N PRO A 187 -5.01 -5.60 8.88
CA PRO A 187 -3.61 -5.87 9.20
C PRO A 187 -2.81 -4.58 9.43
N LEU A 188 -1.69 -4.70 10.16
CA LEU A 188 -0.79 -3.59 10.44
C LEU A 188 -0.21 -3.00 9.15
N GLY A 189 -0.11 -1.68 9.09
CA GLY A 189 0.42 -0.96 7.92
C GLY A 189 -0.60 -0.74 6.80
N TYR A 190 -1.78 -1.33 6.88
CA TYR A 190 -2.83 -1.15 5.89
C TYR A 190 -3.83 -0.05 6.29
N LYS A 191 -4.43 0.58 5.28
CA LYS A 191 -5.51 1.56 5.40
C LYS A 191 -6.83 0.93 4.99
N GLU A 192 -7.75 0.82 5.94
CA GLU A 192 -9.13 0.39 5.67
C GLU A 192 -9.92 1.52 5.01
N LEU A 193 -10.67 1.20 3.95
CA LEU A 193 -11.55 2.18 3.31
C LEU A 193 -12.79 2.47 4.18
N PRO A 194 -13.18 3.74 4.35
CA PRO A 194 -14.17 4.15 5.36
C PRO A 194 -15.62 3.77 5.03
N GLN A 195 -15.95 3.42 3.78
CA GLN A 195 -17.33 3.09 3.43
C GLN A 195 -17.77 1.74 4.00
N LYS A 196 -18.91 1.74 4.70
CA LYS A 196 -19.56 0.54 5.23
C LYS A 196 -20.15 -0.32 4.10
N LEU A 197 -19.31 -1.15 3.51
CA LEU A 197 -19.67 -2.21 2.57
C LEU A 197 -19.98 -3.52 3.31
N TYR A 198 -20.58 -4.50 2.61
CA TYR A 198 -20.73 -5.86 3.15
C TYR A 198 -19.36 -6.51 3.47
N HIS A 199 -18.33 -6.17 2.68
CA HIS A 199 -16.93 -6.52 2.85
C HIS A 199 -16.08 -5.24 2.93
N SER A 200 -15.12 -5.16 3.86
CA SER A 200 -14.20 -4.02 3.90
C SER A 200 -13.03 -4.28 2.95
N LEU A 201 -12.68 -3.28 2.15
CA LEU A 201 -11.47 -3.28 1.33
C LEU A 201 -10.36 -2.57 2.11
N VAL A 202 -9.16 -3.15 2.08
CA VAL A 202 -8.00 -2.61 2.76
C VAL A 202 -6.82 -2.56 1.78
N CYS A 203 -6.07 -1.47 1.78
CA CYS A 203 -4.93 -1.28 0.90
C CYS A 203 -3.64 -1.02 1.71
N TYR A 204 -2.52 -1.49 1.18
CA TYR A 204 -1.18 -1.22 1.71
C TYR A 204 -0.42 -0.35 0.73
N LEU A 205 0.01 0.82 1.21
CA LEU A 205 0.85 1.74 0.47
C LEU A 205 2.27 1.60 1.00
N PHE A 206 3.19 1.18 0.14
CA PHE A 206 4.59 1.15 0.49
C PHE A 206 5.14 2.58 0.44
N PRO A 207 5.81 3.04 1.50
CA PRO A 207 6.43 4.33 1.45
C PRO A 207 7.54 4.31 0.40
N GLY A 208 7.49 5.25 -0.54
CA GLY A 208 8.37 5.28 -1.71
C GLY A 208 9.84 5.16 -1.34
N LEU A 209 10.65 4.81 -2.35
CA LEU A 209 12.09 4.54 -2.27
C LEU A 209 12.89 5.57 -1.46
N SER A 210 12.41 6.80 -1.34
CA SER A 210 13.12 7.82 -0.58
C SER A 210 12.69 8.00 0.87
N PHE A 211 11.57 7.42 1.30
CA PHE A 211 11.40 7.12 2.72
C PHE A 211 12.42 6.06 3.14
N PHE A 212 12.64 5.05 2.28
CA PHE A 212 13.69 4.04 2.47
C PHE A 212 15.10 4.62 2.38
N LEU A 213 15.41 5.53 1.45
CA LEU A 213 16.72 6.21 1.41
C LEU A 213 16.90 7.22 2.54
N GLN A 214 15.86 7.87 3.07
CA GLN A 214 15.99 8.62 4.32
C GLN A 214 16.23 7.68 5.50
N PHE A 215 15.53 6.54 5.56
CA PHE A 215 15.76 5.52 6.58
C PHE A 215 17.19 4.97 6.49
N PHE A 216 17.69 4.69 5.29
CA PHE A 216 19.04 4.17 5.05
C PHE A 216 20.13 5.24 5.11
N SER A 217 19.90 6.50 4.75
CA SER A 217 20.91 7.55 4.97
C SER A 217 21.05 7.80 6.46
N LEU A 218 19.95 7.73 7.21
CA LEU A 218 19.99 7.74 8.66
C LEU A 218 20.67 6.49 9.24
N LEU A 219 20.33 5.29 8.77
CA LEU A 219 20.97 4.05 9.24
C LEU A 219 22.46 4.01 8.86
N SER A 220 22.83 4.48 7.68
CA SER A 220 24.22 4.54 7.21
C SER A 220 25.01 5.58 8.00
N PHE A 221 24.39 6.70 8.41
CA PHE A 221 24.99 7.63 9.36
C PHE A 221 25.17 7.02 10.75
N ILE A 222 24.23 6.19 11.19
CA ILE A 222 24.30 5.47 12.48
C ILE A 222 25.42 4.42 12.44
N PHE A 223 25.50 3.58 11.40
CA PHE A 223 26.51 2.53 11.30
C PHE A 223 27.93 3.04 10.96
N LEU A 224 28.08 4.23 10.36
CA LEU A 224 29.41 4.83 10.18
C LEU A 224 29.94 5.54 11.44
N LEU A 225 29.06 5.90 12.39
CA LEU A 225 29.45 6.54 13.65
C LEU A 225 29.76 5.53 14.77
N ASP A 226 29.32 4.28 14.64
CA ASP A 226 29.57 3.19 15.60
C ASP A 226 30.70 2.22 15.18
N ALA A 227 31.57 2.60 14.24
CA ALA A 227 32.80 1.86 14.01
C ALA A 227 33.88 2.31 15.02
N PRO A 228 34.24 1.50 16.03
CA PRO A 228 35.39 1.82 16.88
C PRO A 228 36.67 1.70 16.04
N PHE A 229 37.51 2.74 16.07
CA PHE A 229 38.95 2.58 15.85
C PHE A 229 39.60 2.05 17.12
#